data_AF-A0A7W3MTR5-F1
#
_entry.id   AF-A0A7W3MTR5-F1
#
_cell.length_a   1.000
_cell.length_b   1.000
_cell.length_c   1.000
_cell.angle_alpha   90.00
_cell.angle_beta   90.00
_cell.angle_gamma   90.00
#
_symmetry.space_group_name_H-M   'P 1'
#
loop_
_entity.id
_entity.type
_entity.pdbx_description
1 polymer ?
#
loop_
_entity_poly.entity_id
_entity_poly.type
_entity_poly.pdbx_seq_one_letter_code
_entity_poly.pdbx_strand_id
1 'polypeptide(L)'
;MARTARRPESAPHRPKHARIVPRRPRPVGGSLATLGGVTVMAVAFLLAVVSVAADDDEGAPVTAPPLPSSTPSPPPSAWASPTPTPSESESDPGPAETADPPAGPRPAEEPPEPDREHRARVTLTLPEDGQRLADDRDFMVEGTVRDLGDDDLRIFIYAEDRRTFYLADYRPEDIAGNGRWTIRSTGIGQDWGGDGDTYLVKAVLAAPSCQRVLDDYDLGQDQYPAFRSLPDGCRIAARTRVVED
;
A
#
# COMPACT_ATOMS: atom_id res chain seq x y z
N MET A 1 23.47 54.27 26.41
CA MET A 1 22.08 53.76 26.39
C MET A 1 22.14 52.27 26.07
N ALA A 2 22.08 51.40 27.08
CA ALA A 2 22.22 49.95 26.92
C ALA A 2 20.83 49.29 26.95
N ARG A 3 20.47 48.58 25.88
CA ARG A 3 19.22 47.81 25.78
C ARG A 3 19.49 46.38 26.23
N THR A 4 18.98 46.03 27.41
CA THR A 4 18.99 44.67 27.96
C THR A 4 17.91 43.84 27.24
N ALA A 5 18.33 42.85 26.46
CA ALA A 5 17.43 41.92 25.80
C ALA A 5 16.86 40.91 26.83
N ARG A 6 15.53 40.83 26.94
CA ARG A 6 14.84 39.83 27.76
C ARG A 6 14.83 38.49 27.04
N ARG A 7 15.23 37.45 27.77
CA ARG A 7 15.23 36.04 27.38
C ARG A 7 13.78 35.52 27.36
N PRO A 8 13.34 34.81 26.31
CA PRO A 8 12.00 34.23 26.28
C PRO A 8 11.88 33.07 27.27
N GLU A 9 10.79 33.10 28.03
CA GLU A 9 10.40 32.13 29.05
C GLU A 9 9.84 30.87 28.38
N SER A 10 10.51 29.73 28.54
CA SER A 10 10.06 28.44 28.03
C SER A 10 8.80 27.99 28.77
N ALA A 11 7.70 27.83 28.03
CA ALA A 11 6.46 27.27 28.56
C ALA A 11 6.64 25.79 28.98
N PRO A 12 6.03 25.36 30.10
CA PRO A 12 6.13 23.99 30.57
C PRO A 12 5.38 23.01 29.65
N HIS A 13 6.10 21.97 29.23
CA HIS A 13 5.60 20.88 28.41
C HIS A 13 4.56 20.06 29.18
N ARG A 14 3.30 20.11 28.73
CA ARG A 14 2.18 19.35 29.32
C ARG A 14 2.30 17.89 28.84
N PRO A 15 2.49 16.90 29.73
CA PRO A 15 2.56 15.50 29.31
C PRO A 15 1.18 15.05 28.81
N LYS A 16 1.14 14.57 27.56
CA LYS A 16 -0.06 13.95 26.99
C LYS A 16 -0.31 12.63 27.73
N HIS A 17 -1.48 12.52 28.35
CA HIS A 17 -1.94 11.29 28.99
C HIS A 17 -1.88 10.13 27.98
N ALA A 18 -1.02 9.16 28.24
CA ALA A 18 -1.03 7.88 27.56
C ALA A 18 -2.37 7.21 27.81
N ARG A 19 -3.19 7.03 26.77
CA ARG A 19 -4.34 6.13 26.81
C ARG A 19 -3.81 4.72 27.02
N ILE A 20 -4.02 4.19 28.21
CA ILE A 20 -3.81 2.77 28.52
C ILE A 20 -4.87 2.01 27.73
N VAL A 21 -4.47 1.42 26.60
CA VAL A 21 -5.30 0.46 25.85
C VAL A 21 -5.30 -0.85 26.66
N PRO A 22 -6.46 -1.38 27.08
CA PRO A 22 -6.52 -2.65 27.77
C PRO A 22 -6.05 -3.76 26.82
N ARG A 23 -4.89 -4.36 27.13
CA ARG A 23 -4.39 -5.57 26.47
C ARG A 23 -5.41 -6.69 26.70
N ARG A 24 -6.06 -7.17 25.62
CA ARG A 24 -6.86 -8.40 25.69
C ARG A 24 -5.95 -9.56 26.11
N PRO A 25 -6.38 -10.41 27.06
CA PRO A 25 -5.61 -11.59 27.45
C PRO A 25 -5.45 -12.53 26.24
N ARG A 26 -4.21 -12.91 25.95
CA ARG A 26 -3.90 -13.98 25.00
C ARG A 26 -4.36 -15.31 25.64
N PRO A 27 -5.10 -16.17 24.92
CA PRO A 27 -5.34 -17.52 25.39
C PRO A 27 -4.00 -18.26 25.41
N VAL A 28 -3.53 -18.61 26.61
CA VAL A 28 -2.43 -19.54 26.81
C VAL A 28 -2.96 -20.91 26.42
N GLY A 29 -2.55 -21.40 25.25
CA GLY A 29 -2.82 -22.75 24.79
C GLY A 29 -2.16 -23.75 25.74
N GLY A 30 -2.97 -24.34 26.62
CA GLY A 30 -2.57 -25.50 27.40
C GLY A 30 -2.52 -26.73 26.51
N SER A 31 -1.34 -27.33 26.38
CA SER A 31 -1.19 -28.70 25.91
C SER A 31 -1.90 -29.64 26.89
N LEU A 32 -2.97 -30.27 26.44
CA LEU A 32 -3.55 -31.45 27.08
C LEU A 32 -3.38 -32.62 26.11
N ALA A 33 -2.41 -33.47 26.44
CA ALA A 33 -2.34 -34.82 25.94
C ALA A 33 -3.53 -35.60 26.51
N THR A 34 -4.39 -36.12 25.63
CA THR A 34 -5.47 -37.03 26.03
C THR A 34 -5.25 -38.37 25.35
N LEU A 35 -4.83 -39.34 26.16
CA LEU A 35 -4.90 -40.77 25.87
C LEU A 35 -6.36 -41.19 25.59
N GLY A 36 -6.45 -42.21 24.73
CA GLY A 36 -7.58 -43.09 24.43
C GLY A 36 -8.84 -43.02 25.30
N GLY A 37 -9.96 -42.91 24.60
CA GLY A 37 -11.28 -43.18 25.15
C GLY A 37 -12.33 -43.10 24.05
N VAL A 38 -12.73 -44.26 23.53
CA VAL A 38 -13.93 -44.38 22.68
C VAL A 38 -15.12 -43.90 23.50
N THR A 39 -15.81 -42.87 23.04
CA THR A 39 -17.15 -42.51 23.56
C THR A 39 -18.03 -42.18 22.37
N VAL A 40 -18.84 -43.17 22.00
CA VAL A 40 -20.00 -43.00 21.12
C VAL A 40 -21.07 -42.28 21.95
N MET A 41 -21.37 -41.02 21.62
CA MET A 41 -22.60 -40.37 22.04
C MET A 41 -23.10 -39.49 20.90
N ALA A 42 -24.18 -39.96 20.29
CA ALA A 42 -25.03 -39.22 19.39
C ALA A 42 -25.53 -37.95 20.10
N VAL A 43 -25.35 -36.78 19.48
CA VAL A 43 -26.05 -35.56 19.88
C VAL A 43 -26.82 -35.05 18.68
N ALA A 44 -28.11 -34.93 18.93
CA ALA A 44 -29.16 -34.68 17.98
C ALA A 44 -29.03 -33.31 17.29
N PHE A 45 -29.37 -33.35 16.00
CA PHE A 45 -29.86 -32.23 15.22
C PHE A 45 -30.92 -31.44 16.00
N LEU A 46 -30.66 -30.17 16.28
CA LEU A 46 -31.69 -29.19 16.60
C LEU A 46 -31.56 -28.03 15.62
N LEU A 47 -32.34 -28.14 14.55
CA LEU A 47 -32.73 -27.06 13.66
C LEU A 47 -33.47 -25.99 14.48
N ALA A 48 -32.81 -24.85 14.73
CA ALA A 48 -33.51 -23.63 15.09
C ALA A 48 -33.56 -22.75 13.85
N VAL A 49 -34.61 -22.96 13.06
CA VAL A 49 -35.09 -22.02 12.05
C VAL A 49 -35.65 -20.83 12.81
N VAL A 50 -34.91 -19.73 12.87
CA VAL A 50 -35.47 -18.44 13.30
C VAL A 50 -35.94 -17.72 12.03
N SER A 51 -37.17 -18.04 11.64
CA SER A 51 -37.96 -17.20 10.75
C SER A 51 -38.33 -15.92 11.52
N VAL A 52 -37.63 -14.83 11.28
CA VAL A 52 -38.16 -13.51 11.62
C VAL A 52 -39.11 -13.11 10.50
N ALA A 53 -40.37 -13.00 10.88
CA ALA A 53 -41.48 -12.60 10.05
C ALA A 53 -41.23 -11.23 9.41
N ALA A 54 -41.71 -11.12 8.17
CA ALA A 54 -41.95 -9.87 7.50
C ALA A 54 -43.02 -9.09 8.28
N ASP A 55 -42.68 -7.86 8.67
CA ASP A 55 -43.66 -6.82 8.97
C ASP A 55 -43.81 -5.98 7.69
N ASP A 56 -44.95 -6.18 7.03
CA ASP A 56 -45.53 -5.29 6.04
C ASP A 56 -45.85 -3.93 6.69
N ASP A 57 -45.05 -2.91 6.41
CA ASP A 57 -45.39 -1.51 6.70
C ASP A 57 -45.65 -0.77 5.37
N GLU A 58 -46.91 -0.85 4.92
CA GLU A 58 -47.50 0.09 3.96
C GLU A 58 -47.73 1.44 4.67
N GLY A 59 -46.95 2.49 4.34
CA GLY A 59 -47.37 3.84 4.72
C GLY A 59 -46.33 4.95 4.68
N ALA A 60 -46.10 5.53 3.51
CA ALA A 60 -46.09 6.99 3.21
C ALA A 60 -44.98 7.39 2.22
N PRO A 61 -45.29 8.19 1.17
CA PRO A 61 -44.27 8.83 0.36
C PRO A 61 -43.59 9.94 1.17
N VAL A 62 -42.44 9.63 1.77
CA VAL A 62 -41.57 10.64 2.37
C VAL A 62 -40.99 11.48 1.22
N THR A 63 -41.53 12.68 1.07
CA THR A 63 -41.01 13.72 0.18
C THR A 63 -39.64 14.13 0.70
N ALA A 64 -38.58 13.75 -0.01
CA ALA A 64 -37.22 14.13 0.30
C ALA A 64 -37.01 15.65 0.10
N PRO A 65 -36.27 16.34 1.00
CA PRO A 65 -35.90 17.73 0.80
C PRO A 65 -34.90 17.87 -0.37
N PRO A 66 -34.95 18.98 -1.14
CA PRO A 66 -34.02 19.20 -2.25
C PRO A 66 -32.57 19.33 -1.76
N LEU A 67 -31.66 18.62 -2.42
CA LEU A 67 -30.22 18.70 -2.20
C LEU A 67 -29.68 20.11 -2.54
N PRO A 68 -28.78 20.69 -1.74
CA PRO A 68 -28.09 21.92 -2.09
C PRO A 68 -27.10 21.65 -3.24
N SER A 69 -27.42 22.21 -4.41
CA SER A 69 -26.54 22.19 -5.58
C SER A 69 -25.28 23.03 -5.27
N SER A 70 -24.16 22.35 -5.02
CA SER A 70 -22.86 22.97 -4.80
C SER A 70 -22.06 22.87 -6.09
N THR A 71 -22.21 23.87 -6.97
CA THR A 71 -21.36 24.02 -8.14
C THR A 71 -20.01 24.60 -7.70
N PRO A 72 -18.88 23.87 -7.84
CA PRO A 72 -17.58 24.42 -7.51
C PRO A 72 -17.17 25.48 -8.54
N SER A 73 -16.61 26.59 -8.05
CA SER A 73 -16.06 27.66 -8.88
C SER A 73 -14.79 27.18 -9.62
N PRO A 74 -14.58 27.58 -10.89
CA PRO A 74 -13.37 27.24 -11.62
C PRO A 74 -12.14 27.95 -11.02
N PRO A 75 -10.95 27.31 -11.05
CA PRO A 75 -9.72 27.92 -10.58
C PRO A 75 -9.27 29.07 -11.49
N PRO A 76 -8.61 30.12 -10.94
CA PRO A 76 -8.07 31.21 -11.73
C PRO A 76 -6.90 30.73 -12.60
N SER A 77 -6.97 31.09 -13.88
CA SER A 77 -5.84 31.01 -14.82
C SER A 77 -4.76 32.03 -14.45
N ALA A 78 -3.54 31.56 -14.22
CA ALA A 78 -2.30 32.35 -14.24
C ALA A 78 -1.24 31.47 -14.95
N TRP A 79 -0.94 31.67 -16.24
CA TRP A 79 -0.11 32.70 -16.85
C TRP A 79 1.31 32.84 -16.24
N ALA A 80 2.26 32.44 -17.08
CA ALA A 80 3.61 32.98 -17.33
C ALA A 80 4.84 32.39 -16.59
N SER A 81 5.64 31.66 -17.41
CA SER A 81 7.09 31.83 -17.73
C SER A 81 8.16 31.78 -16.61
N PRO A 82 9.46 31.47 -16.90
CA PRO A 82 10.16 31.55 -18.20
C PRO A 82 11.11 30.38 -18.58
N THR A 83 11.49 30.42 -19.86
CA THR A 83 12.53 29.69 -20.58
C THR A 83 13.95 29.88 -19.99
N PRO A 84 14.77 28.83 -19.84
CA PRO A 84 16.20 28.98 -19.61
C PRO A 84 16.99 29.11 -20.93
N THR A 85 17.80 30.17 -21.00
CA THR A 85 18.80 30.48 -22.04
C THR A 85 20.01 29.54 -21.95
N PRO A 86 20.52 28.98 -23.06
CA PRO A 86 21.83 28.32 -23.08
C PRO A 86 22.95 29.37 -23.24
N SER A 87 23.96 29.31 -22.38
CA SER A 87 25.22 30.02 -22.56
C SER A 87 26.23 29.07 -23.20
N GLU A 88 26.56 29.32 -24.47
CA GLU A 88 27.80 28.90 -25.10
C GLU A 88 28.98 29.63 -24.46
N SER A 89 30.03 28.89 -24.11
CA SER A 89 31.37 29.44 -23.90
C SER A 89 32.32 28.71 -24.83
N GLU A 90 32.79 29.44 -25.82
CA GLU A 90 33.79 29.06 -26.81
C GLU A 90 35.18 29.55 -26.38
N SER A 91 36.18 28.73 -26.69
CA SER A 91 37.57 29.07 -27.03
C SER A 91 38.57 29.51 -25.95
N ASP A 92 39.63 28.70 -25.80
CA ASP A 92 41.01 29.20 -25.67
C ASP A 92 42.01 28.16 -26.25
N PRO A 93 42.78 28.48 -27.32
CA PRO A 93 43.87 27.64 -27.80
C PRO A 93 45.23 28.14 -27.30
N GLY A 94 45.79 27.46 -26.31
CA GLY A 94 47.15 27.68 -25.77
C GLY A 94 48.16 26.60 -26.18
N PRO A 95 49.48 26.87 -26.05
CA PRO A 95 50.52 26.44 -26.97
C PRO A 95 51.06 25.02 -26.75
N ALA A 96 51.58 24.45 -27.83
CA ALA A 96 52.20 23.13 -27.92
C ALA A 96 53.41 23.00 -26.98
N GLU A 97 53.22 22.25 -25.89
CA GLU A 97 54.29 21.78 -25.01
C GLU A 97 54.61 20.32 -25.37
N THR A 98 55.82 20.09 -25.88
CA THR A 98 56.38 18.77 -26.15
C THR A 98 56.69 18.09 -24.81
N ALA A 99 55.68 17.41 -24.26
CA ALA A 99 55.81 16.58 -23.07
C ALA A 99 55.95 15.09 -23.47
N ASP A 100 56.75 14.37 -22.70
CA ASP A 100 56.96 12.92 -22.75
C ASP A 100 55.67 12.12 -23.03
N PRO A 101 55.75 10.98 -23.74
CA PRO A 101 54.59 10.16 -24.04
C PRO A 101 53.86 9.82 -22.73
N PRO A 102 52.60 10.24 -22.57
CA PRO A 102 51.87 10.04 -21.33
C PRO A 102 51.80 8.55 -21.05
N ALA A 103 52.15 8.17 -19.82
CA ALA A 103 51.82 6.85 -19.31
C ALA A 103 50.34 6.61 -19.63
N GLY A 104 50.08 5.60 -20.46
CA GLY A 104 48.75 5.36 -21.04
C GLY A 104 47.69 5.45 -19.95
N PRO A 105 46.53 6.07 -20.24
CA PRO A 105 45.50 6.33 -19.25
C PRO A 105 45.25 5.05 -18.47
N ARG A 106 45.55 5.08 -17.16
CA ARG A 106 45.10 4.01 -16.27
C ARG A 106 43.61 3.87 -16.53
N PRO A 107 43.11 2.65 -16.84
CA PRO A 107 41.68 2.41 -16.92
C PRO A 107 41.05 3.09 -15.71
N ALA A 108 40.13 4.03 -15.95
CA ALA A 108 39.44 4.70 -14.88
C ALA A 108 38.88 3.59 -13.97
N GLU A 109 39.28 3.58 -12.70
CA GLU A 109 38.65 2.71 -11.72
C GLU A 109 37.15 2.99 -11.82
N GLU A 110 36.42 1.98 -12.25
CA GLU A 110 34.97 2.03 -12.36
C GLU A 110 34.47 2.49 -10.98
N PRO A 111 33.72 3.60 -10.90
CA PRO A 111 33.22 4.09 -9.63
C PRO A 111 32.57 2.93 -8.88
N PRO A 112 32.87 2.71 -7.58
CA PRO A 112 32.30 1.61 -6.83
C PRO A 112 30.79 1.65 -7.05
N GLU A 113 30.23 0.58 -7.60
CA GLU A 113 28.81 0.56 -7.92
C GLU A 113 28.07 0.93 -6.64
N PRO A 114 27.26 2.00 -6.65
CA PRO A 114 26.62 2.51 -5.45
C PRO A 114 25.80 1.37 -4.85
N ASP A 115 26.14 0.99 -3.62
CA ASP A 115 25.56 -0.09 -2.80
C ASP A 115 24.32 -0.71 -3.44
N ARG A 116 24.55 -1.70 -4.32
CA ARG A 116 23.50 -2.64 -4.76
C ARG A 116 23.09 -3.56 -3.61
N GLU A 117 23.71 -3.41 -2.46
CA GLU A 117 23.49 -4.19 -1.26
C GLU A 117 22.08 -3.89 -0.71
N HIS A 118 21.24 -4.92 -0.72
CA HIS A 118 19.93 -4.98 -0.06
C HIS A 118 18.75 -4.31 -0.76
N ARG A 119 18.66 -4.40 -2.10
CA ARG A 119 17.35 -4.24 -2.74
C ARG A 119 16.50 -5.49 -2.52
N ALA A 120 15.41 -5.33 -1.78
CA ALA A 120 14.41 -6.37 -1.61
C ALA A 120 13.97 -6.95 -2.98
N ARG A 121 13.93 -8.28 -3.05
CA ARG A 121 13.53 -9.03 -4.26
C ARG A 121 12.21 -9.70 -3.99
N VAL A 122 11.17 -9.29 -4.72
CA VAL A 122 9.82 -9.84 -4.60
C VAL A 122 9.49 -10.61 -5.88
N THR A 123 8.91 -11.80 -5.73
CA THR A 123 8.37 -12.59 -6.85
C THR A 123 6.93 -12.93 -6.53
N LEU A 124 6.01 -12.62 -7.45
CA LEU A 124 4.63 -13.11 -7.42
C LEU A 124 4.59 -14.48 -8.09
N THR A 125 4.01 -15.47 -7.40
CA THR A 125 3.82 -16.83 -7.93
C THR A 125 2.36 -17.11 -8.25
N LEU A 126 1.43 -16.47 -7.54
CA LEU A 126 0.00 -16.48 -7.86
C LEU A 126 -0.57 -15.06 -7.68
N PRO A 127 -1.55 -14.67 -8.50
CA PRO A 127 -2.07 -15.41 -9.66
C PRO A 127 -1.07 -15.46 -10.83
N GLU A 128 -1.24 -16.42 -11.74
CA GLU A 128 -0.48 -16.46 -13.00
C GLU A 128 -0.85 -15.28 -13.90
N ASP A 129 0.07 -14.86 -14.77
CA ASP A 129 -0.21 -13.75 -15.69
C ASP A 129 -1.29 -14.14 -16.71
N GLY A 130 -2.34 -13.33 -16.79
CA GLY A 130 -3.53 -13.58 -17.59
C GLY A 130 -4.50 -14.60 -16.98
N GLN A 131 -4.30 -15.04 -15.73
CA GLN A 131 -5.22 -15.95 -15.06
C GLN A 131 -6.63 -15.33 -15.01
N ARG A 132 -7.64 -16.11 -15.40
CA ARG A 132 -9.04 -15.75 -15.25
C ARG A 132 -9.49 -15.97 -13.81
N LEU A 133 -10.11 -14.96 -13.22
CA LEU A 133 -10.68 -15.00 -11.88
C LEU A 133 -12.17 -15.14 -12.03
N ALA A 134 -12.74 -16.18 -11.43
CA ALA A 134 -14.18 -16.32 -11.40
C ALA A 134 -14.80 -15.17 -10.58
N ASP A 135 -15.87 -14.59 -11.09
CA ASP A 135 -16.64 -13.53 -10.42
C ASP A 135 -16.95 -13.87 -8.97
N ASP A 136 -16.93 -12.86 -8.12
CA ASP A 136 -17.32 -12.90 -6.70
C ASP A 136 -16.46 -13.74 -5.78
N ARG A 137 -15.35 -14.29 -6.27
CA ARG A 137 -14.53 -15.17 -5.47
C ARG A 137 -13.25 -14.52 -5.06
N ASP A 138 -13.02 -14.61 -3.76
CA ASP A 138 -11.70 -14.41 -3.20
C ASP A 138 -10.69 -15.26 -3.96
N PHE A 139 -9.60 -14.64 -4.39
CA PHE A 139 -8.49 -15.32 -5.03
C PHE A 139 -7.25 -15.24 -4.17
N MET A 140 -6.38 -16.22 -4.33
CA MET A 140 -5.12 -16.27 -3.61
C MET A 140 -4.07 -15.45 -4.33
N VAL A 141 -3.37 -14.60 -3.59
CA VAL A 141 -2.14 -13.96 -4.04
C VAL A 141 -1.00 -14.56 -3.24
N GLU A 142 0.02 -15.08 -3.92
CA GLU A 142 1.16 -15.70 -3.29
C GLU A 142 2.46 -15.19 -3.90
N GLY A 143 3.51 -15.25 -3.10
CA GLY A 143 4.83 -14.97 -3.60
C GLY A 143 5.95 -15.31 -2.64
N THR A 144 7.12 -14.84 -3.01
CA THR A 144 8.32 -14.87 -2.17
C THR A 144 8.93 -13.48 -2.09
N VAL A 145 9.60 -13.20 -0.97
CA VAL A 145 10.41 -12.00 -0.78
C VAL A 145 11.74 -12.36 -0.13
N ARG A 146 12.79 -11.65 -0.52
CA ARG A 146 14.13 -11.71 0.10
C ARG A 146 14.64 -10.31 0.34
N ASP A 147 15.48 -10.16 1.36
CA ASP A 147 16.19 -8.91 1.66
C ASP A 147 15.23 -7.72 1.90
N LEU A 148 14.10 -7.96 2.59
CA LEU A 148 13.06 -6.94 2.79
C LEU A 148 13.56 -5.71 3.59
N GLY A 149 14.50 -5.90 4.52
CA GLY A 149 15.02 -4.82 5.34
C GLY A 149 13.94 -4.22 6.25
N ASP A 150 13.84 -2.90 6.26
CA ASP A 150 12.83 -2.13 7.01
C ASP A 150 11.56 -1.82 6.19
N ASP A 151 11.50 -2.28 4.94
CA ASP A 151 10.31 -2.09 4.09
C ASP A 151 9.19 -3.04 4.53
N ASP A 152 7.94 -2.65 4.27
CA ASP A 152 6.78 -3.54 4.35
C ASP A 152 6.48 -4.07 2.95
N LEU A 153 5.95 -5.29 2.88
CA LEU A 153 5.28 -5.77 1.67
C LEU A 153 3.79 -5.49 1.77
N ARG A 154 3.21 -4.88 0.73
CA ARG A 154 1.78 -4.58 0.62
C ARG A 154 1.25 -4.99 -0.75
N ILE A 155 0.04 -5.52 -0.81
CA ILE A 155 -0.60 -5.89 -2.07
C ILE A 155 -1.63 -4.85 -2.47
N PHE A 156 -1.54 -4.40 -3.72
CA PHE A 156 -2.51 -3.51 -4.35
C PHE A 156 -3.14 -4.18 -5.56
N ILE A 157 -4.44 -3.99 -5.75
CA ILE A 157 -5.13 -4.26 -7.01
C ILE A 157 -5.23 -2.93 -7.76
N TYR A 158 -4.75 -2.88 -9.00
CA TYR A 158 -4.86 -1.71 -9.85
C TYR A 158 -5.87 -1.97 -10.96
N ALA A 159 -6.99 -1.25 -10.92
CA ALA A 159 -7.99 -1.24 -11.98
C ALA A 159 -7.49 -0.36 -13.13
N GLU A 160 -7.19 -0.97 -14.28
CA GLU A 160 -6.56 -0.29 -15.42
C GLU A 160 -7.48 0.81 -15.98
N ASP A 161 -8.77 0.54 -16.12
CA ASP A 161 -9.74 1.51 -16.68
C ASP A 161 -10.01 2.71 -15.77
N ARG A 162 -10.06 2.47 -14.46
CA ARG A 162 -10.27 3.52 -13.44
C ARG A 162 -8.97 4.21 -13.03
N ARG A 163 -7.82 3.69 -13.47
CA ARG A 163 -6.47 4.13 -13.08
C ARG A 163 -6.31 4.32 -11.58
N THR A 164 -6.88 3.42 -10.79
CA THR A 164 -6.98 3.53 -9.33
C THR A 164 -6.37 2.30 -8.67
N PHE A 165 -5.61 2.52 -7.61
CA PHE A 165 -5.04 1.48 -6.75
C PHE A 165 -5.97 1.22 -5.57
N TYR A 166 -6.23 -0.04 -5.26
CA TYR A 166 -6.99 -0.48 -4.11
C TYR A 166 -6.07 -1.33 -3.23
N LEU A 167 -5.97 -1.00 -1.94
CA LEU A 167 -5.19 -1.79 -1.00
C LEU A 167 -5.94 -3.09 -0.67
N ALA A 168 -5.31 -4.24 -0.91
CA ALA A 168 -5.96 -5.55 -0.84
C ALA A 168 -6.09 -6.09 0.60
N ASP A 169 -5.14 -5.76 1.48
CA ASP A 169 -5.20 -6.04 2.92
C ASP A 169 -4.72 -4.81 3.70
N TYR A 170 -5.33 -4.57 4.85
CA TYR A 170 -5.08 -3.46 5.73
C TYR A 170 -3.76 -3.58 6.50
N ARG A 171 -3.26 -4.80 6.68
CA ARG A 171 -2.05 -5.05 7.46
C ARG A 171 -0.86 -5.37 6.56
N PRO A 172 0.39 -5.20 7.05
CA PRO A 172 1.54 -5.74 6.36
C PRO A 172 1.42 -7.26 6.23
N GLU A 173 1.94 -7.81 5.14
CA GLU A 173 1.83 -9.25 4.92
C GLU A 173 2.68 -10.05 5.91
N ASP A 174 2.11 -11.13 6.44
CA ASP A 174 2.84 -12.06 7.29
C ASP A 174 3.78 -12.92 6.43
N ILE A 175 5.07 -12.62 6.52
CA ILE A 175 6.11 -13.30 5.74
C ILE A 175 6.68 -14.41 6.60
N ALA A 176 6.49 -15.65 6.16
CA ALA A 176 7.08 -16.82 6.79
C ALA A 176 8.61 -16.73 6.78
N GLY A 177 9.29 -17.42 7.71
CA GLY A 177 10.75 -17.36 7.84
C GLY A 177 11.56 -17.82 6.62
N ASN A 178 10.91 -18.44 5.62
CA ASN A 178 11.51 -18.79 4.33
C ASN A 178 11.24 -17.74 3.22
N GLY A 179 10.67 -16.59 3.57
CA GLY A 179 10.32 -15.50 2.66
C GLY A 179 9.01 -15.72 1.89
N ARG A 180 8.27 -16.81 2.12
CA ARG A 180 6.96 -17.01 1.49
C ARG A 180 5.89 -16.17 2.19
N TRP A 181 4.95 -15.68 1.40
CA TRP A 181 3.78 -14.95 1.90
C TRP A 181 2.57 -15.34 1.06
N THR A 182 1.39 -15.18 1.64
CA THR A 182 0.11 -15.51 1.00
C THR A 182 -0.98 -14.63 1.58
N ILE A 183 -1.85 -14.13 0.71
CA ILE A 183 -3.09 -13.47 1.11
C ILE A 183 -4.27 -13.98 0.32
N ARG A 184 -5.42 -13.93 0.98
CA ARG A 184 -6.71 -14.12 0.33
C ARG A 184 -7.29 -12.74 0.04
N SER A 185 -7.29 -12.34 -1.22
CA SER A 185 -7.87 -11.08 -1.66
C SER A 185 -9.29 -11.30 -2.15
N THR A 186 -10.22 -10.50 -1.66
CA THR A 186 -11.67 -10.51 -1.94
C THR A 186 -12.04 -9.85 -3.27
N GLY A 187 -11.05 -9.58 -4.14
CA GLY A 187 -11.27 -8.79 -5.35
C GLY A 187 -11.66 -7.34 -5.04
N ILE A 188 -11.93 -6.56 -6.08
CA ILE A 188 -12.44 -5.19 -5.91
C ILE A 188 -13.98 -5.15 -5.76
N GLY A 189 -14.67 -6.29 -5.91
CA GLY A 189 -16.13 -6.44 -5.76
C GLY A 189 -16.90 -6.21 -7.08
N GLN A 190 -18.13 -6.73 -7.17
CA GLN A 190 -18.98 -6.68 -8.38
C GLN A 190 -19.22 -5.27 -8.94
N ASP A 191 -19.23 -4.25 -8.09
CA ASP A 191 -19.46 -2.87 -8.56
C ASP A 191 -18.25 -2.29 -9.33
N TRP A 192 -17.15 -3.03 -9.38
CA TRP A 192 -15.84 -2.49 -9.75
C TRP A 192 -15.27 -3.03 -11.07
N GLY A 193 -15.82 -4.13 -11.60
CA GLY A 193 -15.70 -4.51 -13.01
C GLY A 193 -16.66 -5.62 -13.43
N GLY A 194 -16.62 -5.95 -14.72
CA GLY A 194 -17.42 -7.02 -15.32
C GLY A 194 -16.59 -7.95 -16.18
N ASP A 195 -17.25 -8.96 -16.74
CA ASP A 195 -16.63 -10.05 -17.52
C ASP A 195 -15.63 -9.50 -18.56
N GLY A 196 -14.36 -9.93 -18.43
CA GLY A 196 -13.27 -9.52 -19.30
C GLY A 196 -12.47 -8.29 -18.86
N ASP A 197 -12.86 -7.61 -17.78
CA ASP A 197 -12.09 -6.50 -17.23
C ASP A 197 -10.72 -6.97 -16.73
N THR A 198 -9.70 -6.13 -16.91
CA THR A 198 -8.31 -6.47 -16.53
C THR A 198 -7.83 -5.71 -15.32
N TYR A 199 -7.21 -6.45 -14.41
CA TYR A 199 -6.59 -5.91 -13.21
C TYR A 199 -5.11 -6.25 -13.16
N LEU A 200 -4.34 -5.37 -12.53
CA LEU A 200 -2.96 -5.66 -12.16
C LEU A 200 -2.86 -5.88 -10.66
N VAL A 201 -2.50 -7.09 -10.25
CA VAL A 201 -2.09 -7.37 -8.87
C VAL A 201 -0.64 -6.91 -8.73
N LYS A 202 -0.38 -6.00 -7.81
CA LYS A 202 0.91 -5.34 -7.61
C LYS A 202 1.41 -5.59 -6.21
N ALA A 203 2.59 -6.20 -6.10
CA ALA A 203 3.32 -6.28 -4.85
C ALA A 203 4.19 -5.03 -4.71
N VAL A 204 3.94 -4.26 -3.65
CA VAL A 204 4.53 -2.94 -3.39
C VAL A 204 5.39 -3.02 -2.15
N LEU A 205 6.63 -2.57 -2.26
CA LEU A 205 7.50 -2.32 -1.14
C LEU A 205 7.18 -0.92 -0.59
N ALA A 206 6.79 -0.86 0.67
CA ALA A 206 6.48 0.38 1.36
C ALA A 206 7.61 0.73 2.32
N ALA A 207 8.41 1.74 1.98
CA ALA A 207 9.42 2.29 2.88
C ALA A 207 8.75 2.94 4.12
N PRO A 208 9.49 3.23 5.20
CA PRO A 208 8.93 3.81 6.43
C PRO A 208 8.14 5.12 6.26
N SER A 209 8.38 5.87 5.17
CA SER A 209 7.54 7.03 4.82
C SER A 209 6.17 6.63 4.28
N CYS A 210 6.10 5.61 3.41
CA CYS A 210 4.85 5.14 2.85
C CYS A 210 4.03 4.36 3.90
N GLN A 211 4.68 3.54 4.72
CA GLN A 211 4.04 2.81 5.82
C GLN A 211 3.20 3.74 6.69
N ARG A 212 3.77 4.88 7.13
CA ARG A 212 3.05 5.87 7.92
C ARG A 212 1.79 6.40 7.23
N VAL A 213 1.87 6.66 5.92
CA VAL A 213 0.70 7.13 5.15
C VAL A 213 -0.37 6.04 5.07
N LEU A 214 0.04 4.78 4.86
CA LEU A 214 -0.89 3.65 4.78
C LEU A 214 -1.54 3.33 6.14
N ASP A 215 -0.77 3.42 7.23
CA ASP A 215 -1.24 3.12 8.59
C ASP A 215 -2.10 4.25 9.18
N ASP A 216 -1.88 5.51 8.78
CA ASP A 216 -2.67 6.68 9.23
C ASP A 216 -4.02 6.80 8.51
N TYR A 217 -4.21 6.05 7.42
CA TYR A 217 -5.42 6.11 6.64
C TYR A 217 -6.57 5.45 7.44
N ASP A 218 -7.64 6.21 7.73
CA ASP A 218 -8.84 5.68 8.38
C ASP A 218 -9.71 4.99 7.32
N LEU A 219 -9.82 3.67 7.40
CA LEU A 219 -10.29 2.83 6.29
C LEU A 219 -11.79 2.58 6.33
N GLY A 220 -12.51 3.15 7.31
CA GLY A 220 -13.93 2.88 7.49
C GLY A 220 -14.22 1.38 7.64
N GLN A 221 -15.49 1.00 7.62
CA GLN A 221 -15.89 -0.42 7.70
C GLN A 221 -16.11 -1.05 6.31
N ASP A 222 -16.28 -0.25 5.25
CA ASP A 222 -17.03 -0.73 4.08
C ASP A 222 -16.36 -0.48 2.71
N GLN A 223 -15.16 0.10 2.62
CA GLN A 223 -14.52 0.37 1.32
C GLN A 223 -13.02 0.13 1.33
N TYR A 224 -12.51 -0.53 0.27
CA TYR A 224 -11.07 -0.64 0.07
C TYR A 224 -10.46 0.76 -0.08
N PRO A 225 -9.32 1.03 0.57
CA PRO A 225 -8.66 2.32 0.47
C PRO A 225 -8.19 2.51 -0.97
N ALA A 226 -8.68 3.57 -1.60
CA ALA A 226 -8.44 3.86 -3.00
C ALA A 226 -7.44 5.02 -3.17
N PHE A 227 -6.47 4.84 -4.06
CA PHE A 227 -5.42 5.81 -4.35
C PHE A 227 -5.32 6.07 -5.85
N ARG A 228 -5.30 7.33 -6.26
CA ARG A 228 -5.03 7.70 -7.67
C ARG A 228 -3.57 7.46 -8.07
N SER A 229 -2.67 7.50 -7.10
CA SER A 229 -1.24 7.25 -7.24
C SER A 229 -0.71 6.65 -5.94
N LEU A 230 0.34 5.83 -6.03
CA LEU A 230 1.01 5.33 -4.83
C LEU A 230 1.63 6.49 -4.05
N PRO A 231 1.55 6.49 -2.70
CA PRO A 231 2.21 7.50 -1.88
C PRO A 231 3.74 7.49 -2.01
N ASP A 232 4.38 8.57 -1.61
CA ASP A 232 5.84 8.67 -1.62
C ASP A 232 6.50 7.61 -0.74
N GLY A 233 7.51 6.94 -1.31
CA GLY A 233 8.21 5.81 -0.68
C GLY A 233 7.56 4.46 -0.90
N CYS A 234 6.43 4.38 -1.62
CA CYS A 234 5.91 3.13 -2.14
C CYS A 234 6.50 2.83 -3.53
N ARG A 235 6.96 1.60 -3.74
CA ARG A 235 7.54 1.15 -5.01
C ARG A 235 7.00 -0.20 -5.42
N ILE A 236 6.51 -0.31 -6.65
CA ILE A 236 6.10 -1.59 -7.24
C ILE A 236 7.33 -2.47 -7.43
N ALA A 237 7.35 -3.64 -6.80
CA ALA A 237 8.44 -4.62 -6.89
C ALA A 237 8.10 -5.79 -7.82
N ALA A 238 6.83 -6.21 -7.85
CA ALA A 238 6.34 -7.22 -8.78
C ALA A 238 4.90 -6.88 -9.20
N ARG A 239 4.50 -7.39 -10.37
CA ARG A 239 3.12 -7.30 -10.84
C ARG A 239 2.75 -8.52 -11.70
N THR A 240 1.47 -8.85 -11.72
CA THR A 240 0.88 -9.84 -12.62
C THR A 240 -0.48 -9.33 -13.08
N ARG A 241 -0.88 -9.63 -14.32
CA ARG A 241 -2.21 -9.28 -14.83
C ARG A 241 -3.19 -10.42 -14.56
N VAL A 242 -4.43 -10.08 -14.26
CA VAL A 242 -5.56 -11.02 -14.18
C VAL A 242 -6.74 -10.48 -14.98
N VAL A 243 -7.66 -11.37 -15.33
CA VAL A 243 -8.87 -11.05 -16.10
C VAL A 243 -10.09 -11.56 -15.33
N GLU A 244 -11.12 -10.75 -15.20
CA GLU A 244 -12.42 -11.18 -14.66
C GLU A 244 -13.11 -12.12 -15.67
N ASP A 245 -13.75 -13.20 -15.20
CA ASP A 245 -14.31 -14.24 -16.06
C ASP A 245 -15.61 -13.79 -16.74
#